data_AF-A0A4S8Z292-F1
#
_entry.id   AF-A0A4S8Z292-F1
#
_cell.length_a   1.000
_cell.length_b   1.000
_cell.length_c   1.000
_cell.angle_alpha   90.00
_cell.angle_beta   90.00
_cell.angle_gamma   90.00
#
_symmetry.space_group_name_H-M   'P 1'
#
loop_
_entity.id
_entity.type
_entity.pdbx_description
1 polymer ?
#
loop_
_entity_poly.entity_id
_entity_poly.type
_entity_poly.pdbx_seq_one_letter_code
_entity_poly.pdbx_strand_id
1 'polypeptide(L)'
;MSTAQASQSSNPNPNASALLWEIEHFQGQGRNALRDTIMMRFPNTPQMFWSRTCALHNGFFGCDHSLPSATTQYSTYFRLAVKTPQNQGLPDYDSPYGSLSYEWSEMGFLSASSTTWNVMICFNVPQSIITGLQPTLPTLLGDILGPYALHIPLLEQLVELYDMSVSYTGGTVDILEKELTKPGYQETETTAPGAPSASDKQRRTQLAAMFEISNHITHLIETTQIAAETVDRMRLECESYAAVQKPVNLSLAPRARKLAFLHSMLRGLSARTRSNEKELAGAQSLLTNMIAQDNHEVLQRLAASNSD
;
A
#
# COMPACT_ATOMS: atom_id res chain seq x y z
N MET A 1 -26.68 5.89 19.20
CA MET A 1 -26.10 6.45 17.96
C MET A 1 -25.68 7.88 18.25
N SER A 2 -24.55 7.98 18.94
CA SER A 2 -23.88 9.15 19.53
C SER A 2 -22.48 8.60 19.81
N THR A 3 -21.36 9.20 19.44
CA THR A 3 -20.93 10.57 19.70
C THR A 3 -19.91 11.00 18.65
N ALA A 4 -20.06 12.22 18.14
CA ALA A 4 -18.98 12.99 17.56
C ALA A 4 -17.86 13.16 18.59
N GLN A 5 -16.62 12.82 18.24
CA GLN A 5 -15.45 13.34 18.95
C GLN A 5 -14.94 14.58 18.22
N ALA A 6 -15.37 15.73 18.73
CA ALA A 6 -14.71 17.00 18.50
C ALA A 6 -13.37 16.98 19.25
N SER A 7 -12.25 17.01 18.53
CA SER A 7 -10.95 17.39 19.10
C SER A 7 -10.69 18.88 18.86
N GLN A 8 -11.09 19.71 19.83
CA GLN A 8 -10.46 21.01 20.10
C GLN A 8 -9.10 20.73 20.79
N SER A 9 -8.00 21.46 20.64
CA SER A 9 -7.66 22.63 19.85
C SER A 9 -6.13 22.73 19.83
N SER A 10 -5.53 22.90 18.66
CA SER A 10 -4.31 23.70 18.51
C SER A 10 -4.56 24.52 17.26
N ASN A 11 -4.65 25.85 17.42
CA ASN A 11 -5.07 26.80 16.38
C ASN A 11 -4.61 26.36 14.98
N PRO A 12 -5.51 25.84 14.12
CA PRO A 12 -5.13 25.50 12.76
C PRO A 12 -4.85 26.82 12.04
N ASN A 13 -3.70 26.91 11.37
CA ASN A 13 -3.47 27.96 10.39
C ASN A 13 -4.68 27.94 9.43
N PRO A 14 -5.48 29.02 9.34
CA PRO A 14 -6.72 29.02 8.56
C PRO A 14 -6.47 28.77 7.06
N ASN A 15 -5.20 28.85 6.63
CA ASN A 15 -4.77 28.73 5.26
C ASN A 15 -4.47 27.28 4.82
N ALA A 16 -4.52 26.30 5.74
CA ALA A 16 -4.33 24.89 5.36
C ALA A 16 -5.16 23.91 6.19
N SER A 17 -5.87 22.99 5.53
CA SER A 17 -6.70 21.98 6.20
C SER A 17 -6.73 20.63 5.48
N ALA A 18 -6.85 19.56 6.27
CA ALA A 18 -7.08 18.19 5.79
C ALA A 18 -8.37 17.63 6.41
N LEU A 19 -9.26 17.02 5.60
CA LEU A 19 -10.56 16.50 6.04
C LEU A 19 -10.68 15.00 5.70
N LEU A 20 -11.32 14.21 6.57
CA LEU A 20 -11.37 12.74 6.50
C LEU A 20 -12.79 12.21 6.28
N TRP A 21 -12.94 11.27 5.35
CA TRP A 21 -14.23 10.62 5.05
C TRP A 21 -14.08 9.18 4.53
N GLU A 22 -15.13 8.37 4.65
CA GLU A 22 -15.24 7.06 3.98
C GLU A 22 -15.82 7.22 2.57
N ILE A 23 -15.18 6.64 1.55
CA ILE A 23 -15.61 6.79 0.16
C ILE A 23 -16.91 6.03 -0.16
N GLU A 24 -17.16 4.91 0.54
CA GLU A 24 -18.36 4.09 0.36
C GLU A 24 -19.66 4.87 0.62
N HIS A 25 -19.60 5.84 1.54
CA HIS A 25 -20.69 6.78 1.82
C HIS A 25 -21.13 7.59 0.57
N PHE A 26 -20.26 7.72 -0.43
CA PHE A 26 -20.48 8.51 -1.64
C PHE A 26 -20.78 7.67 -2.90
N GLN A 27 -20.73 6.34 -2.79
CA GLN A 27 -20.95 5.40 -3.91
C GLN A 27 -22.42 5.03 -4.12
N GLY A 28 -23.32 5.42 -3.22
CA GLY A 28 -24.77 5.20 -3.35
C GLY A 28 -25.41 6.00 -4.49
N GLN A 29 -26.53 5.50 -5.04
CA GLN A 29 -27.28 6.13 -6.14
C GLN A 29 -28.12 7.36 -5.74
N GLY A 30 -28.14 7.74 -4.46
CA GLY A 30 -28.87 8.91 -3.97
C GLY A 30 -28.07 10.21 -4.09
N ARG A 31 -28.77 11.37 -4.14
CA ARG A 31 -28.11 12.68 -3.96
C ARG A 31 -27.42 12.69 -2.60
N ASN A 32 -26.10 12.77 -2.61
CA ASN A 32 -25.31 12.95 -1.41
C ASN A 32 -24.96 14.44 -1.32
N ALA A 33 -25.66 15.19 -0.45
CA ALA A 33 -25.47 16.63 -0.30
C ALA A 33 -24.01 17.01 0.06
N LEU A 34 -23.30 16.12 0.77
CA LEU A 34 -21.89 16.30 1.08
C LEU A 34 -21.02 16.08 -0.16
N ARG A 35 -21.33 15.09 -1.01
CA ARG A 35 -20.68 14.94 -2.34
C ARG A 35 -20.89 16.17 -3.18
N ASP A 36 -22.12 16.68 -3.25
CA ASP A 36 -22.44 17.90 -4.02
C ASP A 36 -21.65 19.10 -3.49
N THR A 37 -21.53 19.21 -2.16
CA THR A 37 -20.71 20.26 -1.49
C THR A 37 -19.22 20.11 -1.80
N ILE A 38 -18.69 18.88 -1.80
CA ILE A 38 -17.30 18.60 -2.17
C ILE A 38 -17.10 18.93 -3.64
N MET A 39 -17.94 18.45 -4.55
CA MET A 39 -17.82 18.75 -5.99
C MET A 39 -17.93 20.25 -6.29
N MET A 40 -18.68 21.02 -5.49
CA MET A 40 -18.68 22.48 -5.60
C MET A 40 -17.30 23.11 -5.29
N ARG A 41 -16.55 22.52 -4.36
CA ARG A 41 -15.20 22.98 -3.97
C ARG A 41 -14.09 22.41 -4.87
N PHE A 42 -14.35 21.28 -5.52
CA PHE A 42 -13.45 20.59 -6.45
C PHE A 42 -14.15 20.35 -7.80
N PRO A 43 -14.50 21.42 -8.54
CA PRO A 43 -15.37 21.33 -9.71
C PRO A 43 -14.77 20.52 -10.87
N ASN A 44 -13.45 20.35 -10.88
CA ASN A 44 -12.72 19.65 -11.93
C ASN A 44 -12.49 18.16 -11.62
N THR A 45 -12.97 17.67 -10.47
CA THR A 45 -12.94 16.23 -10.19
C THR A 45 -13.92 15.51 -11.12
N PRO A 46 -13.46 14.57 -11.96
CA PRO A 46 -14.34 13.88 -12.88
C PRO A 46 -15.38 13.07 -12.12
N GLN A 47 -16.62 12.99 -12.63
CA GLN A 47 -17.66 12.17 -12.01
C GLN A 47 -17.24 10.71 -11.82
N MET A 48 -16.40 10.21 -12.73
CA MET A 48 -15.85 8.86 -12.70
C MET A 48 -15.05 8.58 -11.42
N PHE A 49 -14.43 9.59 -10.78
CA PHE A 49 -13.70 9.43 -9.52
C PHE A 49 -14.54 8.73 -8.43
N TRP A 50 -15.84 9.02 -8.40
CA TRP A 50 -16.80 8.48 -7.43
C TRP A 50 -17.39 7.12 -7.83
N SER A 51 -17.02 6.60 -9.01
CA SER A 51 -17.52 5.32 -9.47
C SER A 51 -16.85 4.17 -8.72
N ARG A 52 -17.56 3.03 -8.64
CA ARG A 52 -16.97 1.77 -8.16
C ARG A 52 -15.72 1.39 -8.94
N THR A 53 -15.69 1.68 -10.25
CA THR A 53 -14.52 1.43 -11.08
C THR A 53 -13.29 2.13 -10.53
N CYS A 54 -13.36 3.45 -10.29
CA CYS A 54 -12.24 4.19 -9.72
C CYS A 54 -11.93 3.75 -8.27
N ALA A 55 -12.94 3.40 -7.48
CA ALA A 55 -12.73 2.95 -6.11
C ALA A 55 -11.83 1.71 -6.02
N LEU A 56 -12.04 0.75 -6.93
CA LEU A 56 -11.31 -0.53 -7.01
C LEU A 56 -9.98 -0.45 -7.78
N HIS A 57 -9.57 0.72 -8.28
CA HIS A 57 -8.26 0.85 -8.94
C HIS A 57 -7.14 0.99 -7.90
N ASN A 58 -6.03 0.29 -8.14
CA ASN A 58 -4.83 0.35 -7.32
C ASN A 58 -4.19 1.75 -7.25
N GLY A 59 -4.47 2.60 -8.24
CA GLY A 59 -4.11 4.00 -8.22
C GLY A 59 -4.22 4.68 -9.57
N PHE A 60 -4.25 6.00 -9.53
CA PHE A 60 -4.22 6.90 -10.69
C PHE A 60 -4.00 8.32 -10.20
N PHE A 61 -3.60 9.22 -11.10
CA PHE A 61 -3.51 10.66 -10.85
C PHE A 61 -4.18 11.44 -11.99
N GLY A 62 -4.83 12.56 -11.64
CA GLY A 62 -5.26 13.56 -12.58
C GLY A 62 -5.30 14.96 -11.96
N CYS A 63 -5.30 15.96 -12.83
CA CYS A 63 -5.36 17.37 -12.46
C CYS A 63 -6.17 18.17 -13.48
N ASP A 64 -6.32 19.47 -13.20
CA ASP A 64 -7.01 20.42 -14.08
C ASP A 64 -6.38 20.42 -15.49
N HIS A 65 -7.22 20.22 -16.51
CA HIS A 65 -6.78 20.00 -17.91
C HIS A 65 -6.32 21.28 -18.62
N SER A 66 -6.84 22.45 -18.22
CA SER A 66 -6.38 23.75 -18.71
C SER A 66 -5.44 24.31 -17.66
N LEU A 67 -4.15 24.43 -17.96
CA LEU A 67 -3.17 25.09 -17.09
C LEU A 67 -3.69 26.49 -16.74
N PRO A 68 -4.29 26.65 -15.55
CA PRO A 68 -5.04 27.85 -15.27
C PRO A 68 -4.06 28.99 -15.02
N SER A 69 -4.46 30.26 -15.13
CA SER A 69 -3.56 31.35 -14.75
C SER A 69 -3.08 31.15 -13.30
N ALA A 70 -1.88 31.63 -12.94
CA ALA A 70 -1.33 31.49 -11.59
C ALA A 70 -2.23 32.02 -10.44
N THR A 71 -3.26 32.80 -10.79
CA THR A 71 -4.26 33.37 -9.87
C THR A 71 -5.45 32.46 -9.62
N THR A 72 -5.58 31.36 -10.36
CA THR A 72 -6.71 30.46 -10.32
C THR A 72 -6.36 29.22 -9.49
N GLN A 73 -7.37 28.64 -8.84
CA GLN A 73 -7.24 27.40 -8.08
C GLN A 73 -6.67 26.28 -8.96
N TYR A 74 -5.69 25.55 -8.45
CA TYR A 74 -5.17 24.33 -9.05
C TYR A 74 -5.66 23.12 -8.25
N SER A 75 -6.40 22.23 -8.92
CA SER A 75 -6.96 21.04 -8.30
C SER A 75 -6.32 19.76 -8.85
N THR A 76 -6.16 18.78 -7.96
CA THR A 76 -5.71 17.43 -8.33
C THR A 76 -6.56 16.39 -7.62
N TYR A 77 -6.58 15.19 -8.17
CA TYR A 77 -7.23 14.03 -7.59
C TYR A 77 -6.40 12.79 -7.87
N PHE A 78 -6.30 11.90 -6.89
CA PHE A 78 -5.58 10.65 -7.07
C PHE A 78 -6.05 9.57 -6.12
N ARG A 79 -5.66 8.33 -6.44
CA ARG A 79 -5.84 7.16 -5.59
C ARG A 79 -4.55 6.39 -5.49
N LEU A 80 -4.36 5.75 -4.34
CA LEU A 80 -3.29 4.80 -4.07
C LEU A 80 -3.86 3.71 -3.18
N ALA A 81 -3.57 2.46 -3.50
CA ALA A 81 -3.96 1.32 -2.69
C ALA A 81 -2.73 0.59 -2.18
N VAL A 82 -2.78 0.09 -0.95
CA VAL A 82 -1.77 -0.81 -0.43
C VAL A 82 -2.42 -1.84 0.49
N LYS A 83 -1.94 -3.07 0.41
CA LYS A 83 -2.32 -4.15 1.31
C LYS A 83 -1.27 -4.25 2.41
N THR A 84 -1.67 -4.18 3.68
CA THR A 84 -0.77 -4.20 4.84
C THR A 84 -1.15 -5.30 5.83
N PRO A 85 -0.19 -5.90 6.54
CA PRO A 85 -0.49 -6.83 7.62
C PRO A 85 -1.14 -6.08 8.81
N GLN A 86 -2.16 -6.68 9.43
CA GLN A 86 -2.82 -6.13 10.63
C GLN A 86 -2.03 -6.42 11.92
N ASN A 87 -1.27 -7.51 11.96
CA ASN A 87 -0.41 -7.86 13.08
C ASN A 87 1.02 -7.36 12.82
N GLN A 88 1.53 -6.47 13.67
CA GLN A 88 2.95 -6.02 13.67
C GLN A 88 3.90 -7.10 14.22
N GLY A 89 3.63 -8.38 13.95
CA GLY A 89 4.37 -9.51 14.48
C GLY A 89 4.60 -10.58 13.43
N LEU A 90 5.56 -11.45 13.70
CA LEU A 90 5.78 -12.68 12.93
C LEU A 90 4.46 -13.47 12.82
N PRO A 91 4.26 -14.22 11.73
CA PRO A 91 3.14 -15.15 11.63
C PRO A 91 3.08 -16.00 12.90
N ASP A 92 1.91 -16.07 13.54
CA ASP A 92 1.69 -16.97 14.66
C ASP A 92 1.60 -18.41 14.11
N TYR A 93 2.75 -19.07 14.00
CA TYR A 93 2.87 -20.43 13.45
C TYR A 93 2.22 -21.50 14.34
N ASP A 94 1.85 -21.17 15.59
CA ASP A 94 1.16 -22.09 16.51
C ASP A 94 -0.37 -22.13 16.29
N SER A 95 -0.91 -21.23 15.46
CA SER A 95 -2.31 -21.31 15.05
C SER A 95 -2.47 -22.25 13.85
N PRO A 96 -3.33 -23.29 13.94
CA PRO A 96 -3.63 -24.18 12.81
C PRO A 96 -4.26 -23.44 11.60
N TYR A 97 -4.64 -22.17 11.82
CA TYR A 97 -5.12 -21.21 10.84
C TYR A 97 -4.58 -19.81 11.19
N GLY A 98 -3.29 -19.65 11.44
CA GLY A 98 -2.67 -18.33 11.72
C GLY A 98 -2.83 -17.40 10.53
N SER A 99 -4.06 -16.92 10.29
CA SER A 99 -4.41 -16.16 9.11
C SER A 99 -3.55 -14.93 9.15
N LEU A 100 -2.72 -14.74 8.13
CA LEU A 100 -2.05 -13.47 7.93
C LEU A 100 -3.19 -12.50 7.68
N SER A 101 -3.60 -11.78 8.71
CA SER A 101 -4.70 -10.85 8.61
C SER A 101 -4.16 -9.63 7.90
N TYR A 102 -4.75 -9.33 6.75
CA TYR A 102 -4.36 -8.21 5.93
C TYR A 102 -5.49 -7.20 5.86
N GLU A 103 -5.12 -5.94 5.75
CA GLU A 103 -6.02 -4.84 5.54
C GLU A 103 -5.69 -4.15 4.23
N TRP A 104 -6.73 -3.81 3.47
CA TRP A 104 -6.62 -2.99 2.28
C TRP A 104 -6.84 -1.52 2.64
N SER A 105 -5.83 -0.70 2.34
CA SER A 105 -5.94 0.76 2.43
C SER A 105 -6.19 1.33 1.03
N GLU A 106 -7.45 1.43 0.61
CA GLU A 106 -7.86 1.96 -0.71
C GLU A 106 -8.08 3.48 -0.66
N MET A 107 -6.97 4.21 -0.66
CA MET A 107 -6.97 5.63 -0.32
C MET A 107 -7.32 6.50 -1.53
N GLY A 108 -8.11 7.54 -1.28
CA GLY A 108 -8.45 8.55 -2.28
C GLY A 108 -8.13 9.95 -1.78
N PHE A 109 -7.77 10.83 -2.71
CA PHE A 109 -7.33 12.17 -2.36
C PHE A 109 -7.88 13.18 -3.36
N LEU A 110 -8.42 14.28 -2.85
CA LEU A 110 -8.76 15.47 -3.61
C LEU A 110 -7.98 16.63 -3.03
N SER A 111 -7.25 17.37 -3.84
CA SER A 111 -6.50 18.54 -3.39
C SER A 111 -6.90 19.75 -4.19
N ALA A 112 -6.94 20.90 -3.52
CA ALA A 112 -7.06 22.19 -4.19
C ALA A 112 -6.08 23.17 -3.53
N SER A 113 -5.51 24.04 -4.34
CA SER A 113 -4.48 24.98 -3.88
C SER A 113 -4.59 26.30 -4.61
N SER A 114 -4.19 27.37 -3.92
CA SER A 114 -4.02 28.70 -4.47
C SER A 114 -2.70 29.30 -3.94
N THR A 115 -2.46 30.56 -4.24
CA THR A 115 -1.31 31.31 -3.67
C THR A 115 -1.45 31.57 -2.17
N THR A 116 -2.66 31.49 -1.61
CA THR A 116 -2.95 31.86 -0.21
C THR A 116 -3.45 30.71 0.65
N TRP A 117 -3.83 29.58 0.06
CA TRP A 117 -4.35 28.44 0.82
C TRP A 117 -4.10 27.10 0.12
N ASN A 118 -4.11 26.02 0.91
CA ASN A 118 -4.13 24.63 0.44
C ASN A 118 -5.20 23.83 1.18
N VAL A 119 -5.86 22.91 0.48
CA VAL A 119 -6.77 21.95 1.12
C VAL A 119 -6.58 20.58 0.49
N MET A 120 -6.67 19.54 1.31
CA MET A 120 -6.70 18.16 0.84
C MET A 120 -7.77 17.37 1.58
N ILE A 121 -8.65 16.70 0.84
CA ILE A 121 -9.59 15.74 1.40
C ILE A 121 -9.00 14.35 1.20
N CYS A 122 -8.93 13.60 2.28
CA CYS A 122 -8.38 12.26 2.37
C CYS A 122 -9.53 11.27 2.61
N PHE A 123 -9.62 10.24 1.78
CA PHE A 123 -10.62 9.19 1.86
C PHE A 123 -9.97 7.85 2.23
N ASN A 124 -10.55 7.14 3.19
CA ASN A 124 -10.10 5.79 3.59
C ASN A 124 -8.61 5.72 3.95
N VAL A 125 -8.07 6.80 4.52
CA VAL A 125 -6.65 6.87 4.92
C VAL A 125 -6.48 6.25 6.31
N PRO A 126 -5.53 5.31 6.50
CA PRO A 126 -5.24 4.74 7.81
C PRO A 126 -4.93 5.79 8.87
N GLN A 127 -5.40 5.56 10.10
CA GLN A 127 -5.22 6.49 11.21
C GLN A 127 -3.74 6.74 11.56
N SER A 128 -2.87 5.77 11.29
CA SER A 128 -1.41 5.89 11.45
C SER A 128 -0.83 7.02 10.62
N ILE A 129 -1.23 7.14 9.34
CA ILE A 129 -0.80 8.22 8.45
C ILE A 129 -1.28 9.57 8.98
N ILE A 130 -2.52 9.66 9.44
CA ILE A 130 -3.07 10.91 9.98
C ILE A 130 -2.28 11.36 11.21
N THR A 131 -2.00 10.41 12.10
CA THR A 131 -1.23 10.65 13.33
C THR A 131 0.22 11.05 13.01
N GLY A 132 0.82 10.50 11.95
CA GLY A 132 2.15 10.88 11.48
C GLY A 132 2.21 12.27 10.82
N LEU A 133 1.14 12.67 10.13
CA LEU A 133 1.05 13.99 9.49
C LEU A 133 0.74 15.12 10.48
N GLN A 134 -0.03 14.86 11.52
CA GLN A 134 -0.53 15.91 12.43
C GLN A 134 0.56 16.77 13.11
N PRO A 135 1.71 16.22 13.56
CA PRO A 135 2.78 17.02 14.16
C PRO A 135 3.55 17.87 13.13
N THR A 136 3.67 17.39 11.89
CA THR A 136 4.51 18.01 10.85
C THR A 136 3.75 19.03 10.01
N LEU A 137 2.44 18.82 9.83
CA LEU A 137 1.54 19.68 9.05
C LEU A 137 1.60 21.17 9.47
N PRO A 138 1.46 21.57 10.74
CA PRO A 138 1.45 22.99 11.12
C PRO A 138 2.73 23.73 10.76
N THR A 139 3.88 23.08 10.95
CA THR A 139 5.21 23.65 10.65
C THR A 139 5.49 23.67 9.15
N LEU A 140 5.12 22.62 8.41
CA LEU A 140 5.28 22.57 6.95
C LEU A 140 4.37 23.58 6.21
N LEU A 141 3.15 23.77 6.73
CA LEU A 141 2.13 24.61 6.08
C LEU A 141 2.27 26.10 6.38
N GLY A 142 3.04 26.47 7.42
CA GLY A 142 3.40 27.87 7.67
C GLY A 142 4.19 28.48 6.51
N ASP A 143 5.01 27.67 5.83
CA ASP A 143 6.00 28.16 4.85
C ASP A 143 5.72 27.74 3.40
N ILE A 144 4.79 26.80 3.15
CA ILE A 144 4.64 26.16 1.82
C ILE A 144 3.19 26.19 1.32
N LEU A 145 2.84 27.22 0.54
CA LEU A 145 1.55 27.39 -0.13
C LEU A 145 1.59 27.05 -1.64
N GLY A 146 0.50 26.55 -2.20
CA GLY A 146 0.33 26.30 -3.63
C GLY A 146 0.46 24.82 -4.06
N PRO A 147 0.44 24.57 -5.38
CA PRO A 147 0.32 23.23 -5.96
C PRO A 147 1.34 22.22 -5.42
N TYR A 148 0.90 21.00 -5.11
CA TYR A 148 1.74 19.89 -4.64
C TYR A 148 2.35 20.06 -3.23
N ALA A 149 2.04 21.14 -2.50
CA ALA A 149 2.59 21.37 -1.15
C ALA A 149 2.17 20.27 -0.15
N LEU A 150 0.89 19.88 -0.17
CA LEU A 150 0.34 18.85 0.71
C LEU A 150 0.65 17.43 0.25
N HIS A 151 0.95 17.23 -1.04
CA HIS A 151 1.26 15.90 -1.59
C HIS A 151 2.57 15.35 -1.06
N ILE A 152 3.58 16.20 -0.89
CA ILE A 152 4.91 15.78 -0.44
C ILE A 152 4.86 15.09 0.93
N PRO A 153 4.39 15.74 2.03
CA PRO A 153 4.38 15.10 3.33
C PRO A 153 3.45 13.87 3.37
N LEU A 154 2.33 13.92 2.64
CA LEU A 154 1.45 12.76 2.51
C LEU A 154 2.16 11.57 1.85
N LEU A 155 2.83 11.81 0.72
CA LEU A 155 3.54 10.76 -0.02
C LEU A 155 4.72 10.22 0.78
N GLU A 156 5.41 11.03 1.57
CA GLU A 156 6.46 10.57 2.50
C GLU A 156 5.89 9.52 3.47
N GLN A 157 4.74 9.78 4.10
CA GLN A 157 4.05 8.83 4.97
C GLN A 157 3.53 7.59 4.24
N LEU A 158 3.05 7.76 3.00
CA LEU A 158 2.60 6.63 2.18
C LEU A 158 3.76 5.72 1.78
N VAL A 159 4.94 6.27 1.47
CA VAL A 159 6.13 5.46 1.17
C VAL A 159 6.51 4.58 2.36
N GLU A 160 6.46 5.11 3.58
CA GLU A 160 6.69 4.32 4.80
C GLU A 160 5.66 3.19 4.94
N LEU A 161 4.40 3.44 4.60
CA LEU A 161 3.35 2.41 4.61
C LEU A 161 3.62 1.28 3.60
N TYR A 162 4.07 1.62 2.38
CA TYR A 162 4.50 0.62 1.40
C TYR A 162 5.73 -0.14 1.87
N ASP A 163 6.75 0.55 2.40
CA ASP A 163 7.98 -0.07 2.87
C ASP A 163 7.73 -1.06 4.01
N MET A 164 6.80 -0.76 4.91
CA MET A 164 6.38 -1.67 5.97
C MET A 164 5.81 -2.98 5.40
N SER A 165 4.92 -2.90 4.41
CA SER A 165 4.36 -4.10 3.76
C SER A 165 5.42 -4.90 2.98
N VAL A 166 6.34 -4.20 2.29
CA VAL A 166 7.44 -4.84 1.55
C VAL A 166 8.41 -5.54 2.50
N SER A 167 8.77 -4.88 3.60
CA SER A 167 9.68 -5.43 4.60
C SER A 167 9.05 -6.62 5.35
N TYR A 168 7.74 -6.59 5.60
CA TYR A 168 7.01 -7.72 6.16
C TYR A 168 7.09 -8.98 5.27
N THR A 169 6.87 -8.81 3.97
CA THR A 169 6.96 -9.95 3.03
C THR A 169 8.38 -10.50 2.94
N GLY A 170 9.39 -9.63 2.85
CA GLY A 170 10.79 -10.06 2.82
C GLY A 170 11.17 -10.83 4.08
N GLY A 171 10.85 -10.31 5.26
CA GLY A 171 11.12 -11.02 6.51
C GLY A 171 10.39 -12.36 6.64
N THR A 172 9.17 -12.47 6.09
CA THR A 172 8.42 -13.73 6.08
C THR A 172 9.06 -14.76 5.14
N VAL A 173 9.50 -14.33 3.95
CA VAL A 173 10.21 -15.19 3.00
C VAL A 173 11.52 -15.69 3.60
N ASP A 174 12.31 -14.80 4.22
CA ASP A 174 13.57 -15.16 4.90
C ASP A 174 13.37 -16.25 5.96
N ILE A 175 12.27 -16.18 6.72
CA ILE A 175 11.96 -17.17 7.75
C ILE A 175 11.59 -18.49 7.12
N LEU A 176 10.71 -18.49 6.12
CA LEU A 176 10.31 -19.71 5.41
C LEU A 176 11.52 -20.42 4.78
N GLU A 177 12.44 -19.69 4.16
CA GLU A 177 13.68 -20.25 3.61
C GLU A 177 14.59 -20.86 4.67
N LYS A 178 14.72 -20.20 5.83
CA LYS A 178 15.49 -20.74 6.97
C LYS A 178 14.86 -22.01 7.51
N GLU A 179 13.54 -22.08 7.63
CA GLU A 179 12.86 -23.30 8.09
C GLU A 179 13.06 -24.48 7.13
N LEU A 180 13.15 -24.25 5.81
CA LEU A 180 13.41 -25.30 4.82
C LEU A 180 14.83 -25.87 4.89
N THR A 181 15.80 -25.06 5.30
CA THR A 181 17.22 -25.43 5.34
C THR A 181 17.67 -25.93 6.70
N LYS A 182 16.81 -25.87 7.73
CA LYS A 182 17.10 -26.48 9.03
C LYS A 182 17.23 -28.00 8.84
N PRO A 183 18.35 -28.62 9.26
CA PRO A 183 18.48 -30.06 9.22
C PRO A 183 17.36 -30.68 10.08
N GLY A 184 16.54 -31.50 9.43
CA GLY A 184 15.36 -32.09 10.04
C GLY A 184 15.71 -32.81 11.34
N TYR A 185 14.96 -32.46 12.39
CA TYR A 185 14.85 -33.25 13.61
C TYR A 185 14.62 -34.72 13.24
N GLN A 186 15.45 -35.59 13.82
CA GLN A 186 15.29 -37.04 13.75
C GLN A 186 13.88 -37.42 14.20
N GLU A 187 13.06 -37.98 13.29
CA GLU A 187 11.81 -38.61 13.66
C GLU A 187 12.11 -39.77 14.61
N THR A 188 11.80 -39.56 15.89
CA THR A 188 11.58 -40.62 16.87
C THR A 188 10.09 -40.63 17.15
N GLU A 189 9.24 -41.01 16.19
CA GLU A 189 7.84 -41.23 16.55
C GLU A 189 7.13 -42.32 15.75
N THR A 190 6.65 -43.27 16.52
CA THR A 190 5.90 -44.47 16.19
C THR A 190 4.46 -44.07 15.85
N THR A 191 4.19 -43.54 14.64
CA THR A 191 2.82 -43.25 14.22
C THR A 191 2.12 -44.50 13.67
N ALA A 192 0.83 -44.65 14.02
CA ALA A 192 -0.04 -45.73 13.54
C ALA A 192 -0.12 -45.76 12.00
N PRO A 193 -0.29 -46.94 11.37
CA PRO A 193 -0.32 -47.07 9.92
C PRO A 193 -1.46 -46.24 9.31
N GLY A 194 -1.13 -45.24 8.49
CA GLY A 194 -2.10 -44.43 7.73
C GLY A 194 -2.31 -42.99 8.20
N ALA A 195 -1.73 -42.56 9.32
CA ALA A 195 -1.71 -41.13 9.69
C ALA A 195 -0.55 -40.40 8.99
N PRO A 196 -0.75 -39.18 8.44
CA PRO A 196 0.35 -38.39 7.91
C PRO A 196 1.36 -38.10 9.04
N SER A 197 2.66 -38.24 8.75
CA SER A 197 3.70 -37.96 9.74
C SER A 197 3.65 -36.50 10.17
N ALA A 198 4.20 -36.19 11.34
CA ALA A 198 4.34 -34.81 11.81
C ALA A 198 5.09 -33.94 10.78
N SER A 199 6.07 -34.54 10.09
CA SER A 199 6.82 -33.91 8.99
C SER A 199 5.93 -33.57 7.78
N ASP A 200 5.05 -34.48 7.35
CA ASP A 200 4.13 -34.23 6.23
C ASP A 200 3.11 -33.12 6.53
N LYS A 201 2.58 -33.10 7.76
CA LYS A 201 1.68 -32.04 8.22
C LYS A 201 2.39 -30.69 8.25
N GLN A 202 3.64 -30.66 8.70
CA GLN A 202 4.46 -29.44 8.74
C GLN A 202 4.71 -28.89 7.33
N ARG A 203 5.11 -29.75 6.38
CA ARG A 203 5.36 -29.33 4.99
C ARG A 203 4.13 -28.80 4.28
N ARG A 204 2.96 -29.41 4.50
CA ARG A 204 1.68 -28.89 3.97
C ARG A 204 1.35 -27.52 4.55
N THR A 205 1.62 -27.32 5.82
CA THR A 205 1.41 -26.03 6.50
C THR A 205 2.37 -24.97 5.95
N GLN A 206 3.65 -25.31 5.77
CA GLN A 206 4.64 -24.43 5.13
C GLN A 206 4.24 -24.06 3.71
N LEU A 207 3.78 -25.02 2.92
CA LEU A 207 3.32 -24.78 1.55
C LEU A 207 2.10 -23.84 1.51
N ALA A 208 1.14 -24.02 2.43
CA ALA A 208 -0.01 -23.12 2.55
C ALA A 208 0.43 -21.68 2.89
N ALA A 209 1.34 -21.51 3.85
CA ALA A 209 1.90 -20.21 4.21
C ALA A 209 2.63 -19.55 3.01
N MET A 210 3.38 -20.34 2.23
CA MET A 210 4.05 -19.86 1.01
C MET A 210 3.06 -19.39 -0.06
N PHE A 211 1.91 -20.04 -0.22
CA PHE A 211 0.87 -19.58 -1.15
C PHE A 211 0.19 -18.29 -0.66
N GLU A 212 -0.07 -18.19 0.64
CA GLU A 212 -0.70 -17.00 1.22
C GLU A 212 0.20 -15.76 1.06
N ILE A 213 1.49 -15.89 1.37
CA ILE A 213 2.45 -14.80 1.20
C ILE A 213 2.72 -14.49 -0.27
N SER A 214 2.70 -15.48 -1.17
CA SER A 214 2.79 -15.29 -2.62
C SER A 214 1.66 -14.39 -3.13
N ASN A 215 0.42 -14.66 -2.72
CA ASN A 215 -0.73 -13.83 -3.09
C ASN A 215 -0.58 -12.39 -2.59
N HIS A 216 -0.03 -12.18 -1.39
CA HIS A 216 0.23 -10.83 -0.89
C HIS A 216 1.32 -10.11 -1.69
N ILE A 217 2.42 -10.81 -2.01
CA ILE A 217 3.50 -10.27 -2.85
C ILE A 217 2.96 -9.86 -4.23
N THR A 218 2.11 -10.67 -4.87
CA THR A 218 1.49 -10.31 -6.16
C THR A 218 0.73 -8.98 -6.08
N HIS A 219 -0.14 -8.81 -5.09
CA HIS A 219 -0.86 -7.54 -4.90
C HIS A 219 0.11 -6.37 -4.61
N LEU A 220 1.20 -6.64 -3.88
CA LEU A 220 2.18 -5.63 -3.55
C LEU A 220 3.00 -5.20 -4.76
N ILE A 221 3.28 -6.11 -5.71
CA ILE A 221 3.91 -5.78 -6.99
C ILE A 221 3.03 -4.81 -7.78
N GLU A 222 1.74 -5.14 -7.92
CA GLU A 222 0.78 -4.30 -8.63
C GLU A 222 0.67 -2.91 -8.00
N THR A 223 0.46 -2.87 -6.68
CA THR A 223 0.22 -1.61 -5.97
C THR A 223 1.48 -0.72 -5.90
N THR A 224 2.66 -1.28 -5.66
CA THR A 224 3.92 -0.50 -5.65
C THR A 224 4.27 0.04 -7.03
N GLN A 225 4.03 -0.75 -8.09
CA GLN A 225 4.27 -0.29 -9.45
C GLN A 225 3.34 0.87 -9.82
N ILE A 226 2.04 0.72 -9.56
CA ILE A 226 1.05 1.78 -9.83
C ILE A 226 1.31 3.02 -8.96
N ALA A 227 1.75 2.85 -7.72
CA ALA A 227 2.16 3.97 -6.88
C ALA A 227 3.34 4.74 -7.47
N ALA A 228 4.38 4.03 -7.92
CA ALA A 228 5.52 4.64 -8.58
C ALA A 228 5.10 5.44 -9.83
N GLU A 229 4.28 4.83 -10.70
CA GLU A 229 3.76 5.48 -11.91
C GLU A 229 2.88 6.71 -11.59
N THR A 230 2.07 6.61 -10.53
CA THR A 230 1.20 7.69 -10.06
C THR A 230 2.02 8.90 -9.58
N VAL A 231 3.09 8.68 -8.82
CA VAL A 231 3.98 9.75 -8.35
C VAL A 231 4.82 10.33 -9.49
N ASP A 232 5.24 9.53 -10.48
CA ASP A 232 5.92 10.07 -11.67
C ASP A 232 5.00 10.97 -12.50
N ARG A 233 3.72 10.62 -12.64
CA ARG A 233 2.73 11.50 -13.27
C ARG A 233 2.57 12.81 -12.52
N MET A 234 2.50 12.77 -11.18
CA MET A 234 2.48 14.00 -10.36
C MET A 234 3.71 14.87 -10.61
N ARG A 235 4.91 14.26 -10.70
CA ARG A 235 6.16 14.95 -10.99
C ARG A 235 6.10 15.65 -12.36
N LEU A 236 5.71 14.92 -13.40
CA LEU A 236 5.62 15.44 -14.77
C LEU A 236 4.64 16.63 -14.86
N GLU A 237 3.47 16.51 -14.21
CA GLU A 237 2.48 17.60 -14.19
C GLU A 237 2.94 18.79 -13.35
N CYS A 238 3.66 18.55 -12.25
CA CYS A 238 4.30 19.60 -11.46
C CYS A 238 5.34 20.38 -12.29
N GLU A 239 6.15 19.69 -13.10
CA GLU A 239 7.14 20.31 -14.00
C GLU A 239 6.47 21.08 -15.14
N SER A 240 5.46 20.48 -15.77
CA SER A 240 4.65 21.09 -16.83
C SER A 240 4.00 22.39 -16.36
N TYR A 241 3.34 22.35 -15.20
CA TYR A 241 2.72 23.53 -14.61
C TYR A 241 3.78 24.61 -14.27
N ALA A 242 4.93 24.22 -13.71
CA ALA A 242 6.02 25.16 -13.42
C ALA A 242 6.53 25.89 -14.67
N ALA A 243 6.62 25.18 -15.81
CA ALA A 243 7.11 25.73 -17.07
C ALA A 243 6.17 26.78 -17.68
N VAL A 244 4.87 26.73 -17.37
CA VAL A 244 3.86 27.63 -17.93
C VAL A 244 3.62 28.88 -17.05
N GLN A 245 3.80 28.80 -15.73
CA GLN A 245 3.54 29.92 -14.79
C GLN A 245 4.68 30.96 -14.68
N LYS A 246 5.37 31.27 -15.78
CA LYS A 246 6.65 32.01 -15.82
C LYS A 246 6.76 33.38 -15.09
N PRO A 247 5.71 34.13 -14.68
CA PRO A 247 5.91 35.37 -13.94
C PRO A 247 5.66 35.30 -12.41
N VAL A 248 5.23 34.17 -11.83
CA VAL A 248 4.91 34.12 -10.39
C VAL A 248 6.03 33.45 -9.60
N ASN A 249 6.56 34.15 -8.59
CA ASN A 249 7.66 33.82 -7.67
C ASN A 249 7.53 32.50 -6.86
N LEU A 250 6.71 31.54 -7.29
CA LEU A 250 6.53 30.24 -6.66
C LEU A 250 7.27 29.18 -7.49
N SER A 251 8.60 29.07 -7.28
CA SER A 251 9.38 28.01 -7.90
C SER A 251 8.88 26.65 -7.41
N LEU A 252 8.26 25.87 -8.31
CA LEU A 252 7.83 24.50 -8.06
C LEU A 252 8.94 23.47 -8.30
N ALA A 253 10.10 23.89 -8.80
CA ALA A 253 11.24 23.00 -9.05
C ALA A 253 11.69 22.22 -7.79
N PRO A 254 11.68 22.77 -6.56
CA PRO A 254 11.92 21.98 -5.35
C PRO A 254 10.86 20.90 -5.14
N ARG A 255 9.58 21.16 -5.48
CA ARG A 255 8.49 20.18 -5.34
C ARG A 255 8.64 19.03 -6.34
N ALA A 256 8.92 19.36 -7.60
CA ALA A 256 9.22 18.36 -8.63
C ALA A 256 10.40 17.46 -8.24
N ARG A 257 11.48 18.05 -7.68
CA ARG A 257 12.63 17.27 -7.19
C ARG A 257 12.27 16.33 -6.03
N LYS A 258 11.44 16.77 -5.08
CA LYS A 258 10.94 15.90 -4.00
C LYS A 258 10.05 14.78 -4.55
N LEU A 259 9.18 15.07 -5.51
CA LEU A 259 8.36 14.05 -6.18
C LEU A 259 9.25 13.05 -6.95
N ALA A 260 10.32 13.50 -7.59
CA ALA A 260 11.30 12.63 -8.24
C ALA A 260 12.00 11.68 -7.25
N PHE A 261 12.37 12.20 -6.07
CA PHE A 261 12.92 11.39 -4.99
C PHE A 261 11.93 10.33 -4.50
N LEU A 262 10.68 10.72 -4.23
CA LEU A 262 9.60 9.81 -3.81
C LEU A 262 9.31 8.74 -4.86
N HIS A 263 9.27 9.11 -6.15
CA HIS A 263 9.14 8.16 -7.26
C HIS A 263 10.29 7.14 -7.25
N SER A 264 11.54 7.59 -7.08
CA SER A 264 12.71 6.71 -7.00
C SER A 264 12.60 5.72 -5.83
N MET A 265 12.12 6.16 -4.66
CA MET A 265 11.89 5.26 -3.52
C MET A 265 10.84 4.19 -3.84
N LEU A 266 9.69 4.57 -4.40
CA LEU A 266 8.64 3.61 -4.78
C LEU A 266 9.10 2.63 -5.86
N ARG A 267 9.92 3.09 -6.81
CA ARG A 267 10.60 2.21 -7.78
C ARG A 267 11.50 1.19 -7.09
N GLY A 268 12.25 1.62 -6.07
CA GLY A 268 13.07 0.73 -5.24
C GLY A 268 12.23 -0.30 -4.48
N LEU A 269 11.12 0.11 -3.88
CA LEU A 269 10.17 -0.78 -3.19
C LEU A 269 9.54 -1.79 -4.17
N SER A 270 9.18 -1.36 -5.37
CA SER A 270 8.66 -2.25 -6.42
C SER A 270 9.71 -3.29 -6.84
N ALA A 271 10.99 -2.87 -6.97
CA ALA A 271 12.08 -3.79 -7.28
C ALA A 271 12.32 -4.80 -6.15
N ARG A 272 12.29 -4.37 -4.88
CA ARG A 272 12.40 -5.26 -3.71
C ARG A 272 11.27 -6.28 -3.67
N THR A 273 10.04 -5.86 -3.92
CA THR A 273 8.88 -6.75 -3.94
C THR A 273 9.03 -7.86 -5.00
N ARG A 274 9.57 -7.52 -6.18
CA ARG A 274 9.90 -8.50 -7.23
C ARG A 274 11.09 -9.40 -6.88
N SER A 275 12.01 -8.98 -6.01
CA SER A 275 13.06 -9.85 -5.48
C SER A 275 12.45 -10.90 -4.55
N ASN A 276 11.64 -10.45 -3.59
CA ASN A 276 10.93 -11.31 -2.64
C ASN A 276 10.08 -12.37 -3.36
N GLU A 277 9.42 -12.01 -4.47
CA GLU A 277 8.67 -12.94 -5.32
C GLU A 277 9.55 -14.08 -5.86
N LYS A 278 10.74 -13.74 -6.36
CA LYS A 278 11.67 -14.73 -6.94
C LYS A 278 12.27 -15.63 -5.88
N GLU A 279 12.64 -15.07 -4.74
CA GLU A 279 13.13 -15.81 -3.56
C GLU A 279 12.07 -16.82 -3.11
N LEU A 280 10.83 -16.36 -2.90
CA LEU A 280 9.72 -17.22 -2.54
C LEU A 280 9.46 -18.33 -3.58
N ALA A 281 9.50 -18.02 -4.87
CA ALA A 281 9.33 -19.02 -5.93
C ALA A 281 10.45 -20.09 -5.90
N GLY A 282 11.68 -19.68 -5.62
CA GLY A 282 12.80 -20.60 -5.40
C GLY A 282 12.56 -21.52 -4.21
N ALA A 283 12.11 -20.95 -3.09
CA ALA A 283 11.78 -21.69 -1.89
C ALA A 283 10.62 -22.69 -2.10
N GLN A 284 9.56 -22.28 -2.81
CA GLN A 284 8.42 -23.16 -3.17
C GLN A 284 8.87 -24.36 -4.02
N SER A 285 9.76 -24.11 -4.98
CA SER A 285 10.35 -25.17 -5.82
C SER A 285 11.17 -26.16 -4.99
N LEU A 286 12.00 -25.65 -4.07
CA LEU A 286 12.79 -26.48 -3.16
C LEU A 286 11.90 -27.39 -2.29
N LEU A 287 10.89 -26.82 -1.62
CA LEU A 287 9.97 -27.58 -0.77
C LEU A 287 9.23 -28.67 -1.57
N THR A 288 8.76 -28.33 -2.78
CA THR A 288 8.07 -29.29 -3.65
C THR A 288 8.99 -30.45 -4.05
N ASN A 289 10.25 -30.16 -4.37
CA ASN A 289 11.24 -31.18 -4.70
C ASN A 289 11.56 -32.08 -3.49
N MET A 290 11.68 -31.51 -2.29
CA MET A 290 11.89 -32.28 -1.06
C MET A 290 10.71 -33.23 -0.80
N ILE A 291 9.46 -32.76 -0.95
CA ILE A 291 8.28 -33.60 -0.82
C ILE A 291 8.28 -34.73 -1.86
N ALA A 292 8.66 -34.44 -3.10
CA ALA A 292 8.74 -35.45 -4.15
C ALA A 292 9.81 -36.52 -3.87
N GLN A 293 10.97 -36.12 -3.35
CA GLN A 293 12.05 -37.02 -2.95
C GLN A 293 11.61 -37.94 -1.82
N ASP A 294 10.99 -37.41 -0.77
CA ASP A 294 10.52 -38.21 0.35
C ASP A 294 9.44 -39.22 -0.06
N ASN A 295 8.49 -38.79 -0.90
CA ASN A 295 7.48 -39.69 -1.46
C ASN A 295 8.13 -40.82 -2.28
N HIS A 296 9.18 -40.51 -3.04
CA HIS A 296 9.92 -41.51 -3.80
C HIS A 296 10.63 -42.50 -2.88
N GLU A 297 11.28 -42.04 -1.81
CA GLU A 297 11.93 -42.91 -0.82
C GLU A 297 10.93 -43.82 -0.09
N VAL A 298 9.77 -43.28 0.30
CA VAL A 298 8.70 -44.08 0.93
C VAL A 298 8.20 -45.17 -0.02
N LEU A 299 7.95 -44.84 -1.29
CA LEU A 299 7.54 -45.81 -2.30
C LEU A 299 8.59 -46.90 -2.52
N GLN A 300 9.88 -46.55 -2.55
CA GLN A 300 10.96 -47.53 -2.64
C GLN A 300 10.99 -48.48 -1.44
N ARG A 301 10.83 -47.95 -0.21
CA ARG A 301 10.78 -48.76 1.03
C ARG A 301 9.58 -49.71 1.02
N LEU A 302 8.41 -49.24 0.59
CA LEU A 302 7.21 -50.08 0.47
C LEU A 302 7.38 -51.18 -0.58
N ALA A 303 7.99 -50.87 -1.73
CA ALA A 303 8.27 -51.85 -2.77
C ALA A 303 9.23 -52.93 -2.26
N ALA A 304 10.30 -52.55 -1.56
CA ALA A 304 11.23 -53.49 -0.94
C ALA A 304 10.54 -54.38 0.11
N SER A 305 9.69 -53.82 0.97
CA SER A 305 8.97 -54.59 2.00
C SER A 305 7.93 -55.59 1.46
N ASN A 306 7.43 -55.38 0.24
CA ASN A 306 6.48 -56.29 -0.42
C ASN A 306 7.17 -57.35 -1.30
N SER A 307 8.50 -57.29 -1.42
CA SER A 307 9.31 -58.21 -2.22
C SER A 307 9.87 -59.39 -1.40
N ASP A 308 9.75 -59.32 -0.07
CA ASP A 308 10.08 -60.37 0.91
C ASP A 308 8.81 -61.10 1.37
#